data_AF-A0A7S1AQN2-F1
#
_entry.id   AF-A0A7S1AQN2-F1
#
_cell.length_a   1.000
_cell.length_b   1.000
_cell.length_c   1.000
_cell.angle_alpha   90.00
_cell.angle_beta   90.00
_cell.angle_gamma   90.00
#
_symmetry.space_group_name_H-M   'P 1'
#
loop_
_entity.id
_entity.type
_entity.pdbx_description
1 polymer ?
#
loop_
_entity_poly.entity_id
_entity_poly.type
_entity_poly.pdbx_seq_one_letter_code
_entity_poly.pdbx_strand_id
1 'polypeptide(L)'
;TLDYERVPADFEPFYLGRDSREQVSYLDFDGGVPPRVQNSEYVTRDGYFDHLFSLLAPELEHSLGICVVTRTNMMVRQTFKSTDEETVSVGRPSPTNTETESFVSLMKRKRVCLLHFLGPLTGVLTLIPKNGAAVIEIAARPQTMIIFLTEMFHYSFTCPGQTTTLQAWFLCRQGRYQLGDVGGNMEVLGTFTGA
;
A
#
# COMPACT_ATOMS: atom_id res chain seq x y z
N THR A 1 16.11 -2.16 -15.86
CA THR A 1 14.66 -2.08 -16.02
C THR A 1 14.02 -2.87 -14.90
N LEU A 2 13.23 -2.23 -14.05
CA LEU A 2 12.47 -2.94 -13.03
C LEU A 2 11.47 -3.89 -13.69
N ASP A 3 11.19 -5.00 -13.02
CA ASP A 3 10.18 -5.95 -13.47
C ASP A 3 8.84 -5.47 -12.89
N TYR A 4 7.99 -4.96 -13.77
CA TYR A 4 6.68 -4.44 -13.42
C TYR A 4 5.60 -5.48 -13.65
N GLU A 5 4.66 -5.54 -12.72
CA GLU A 5 3.48 -6.39 -12.81
C GLU A 5 2.21 -5.57 -12.51
N ARG A 6 1.07 -6.04 -13.01
CA ARG A 6 -0.23 -5.48 -12.65
C ARG A 6 -0.70 -6.10 -11.35
N VAL A 7 -1.23 -5.27 -10.45
CA VAL A 7 -1.90 -5.75 -9.24
C VAL A 7 -3.21 -6.45 -9.67
N PRO A 8 -3.64 -7.54 -9.01
CA PRO A 8 -4.96 -8.12 -9.29
C PRO A 8 -6.07 -7.07 -9.21
N ALA A 9 -7.01 -7.08 -10.16
CA ALA A 9 -8.02 -6.01 -10.31
C ALA A 9 -8.81 -5.75 -9.01
N ASP A 10 -9.13 -6.81 -8.25
CA ASP A 10 -9.86 -6.70 -6.97
C ASP A 10 -9.06 -5.96 -5.88
N PHE A 11 -7.73 -5.91 -6.01
CA PHE A 11 -6.82 -5.28 -5.05
C PHE A 11 -6.41 -3.87 -5.48
N GLU A 12 -6.47 -3.55 -6.78
CA GLU A 12 -6.04 -2.27 -7.35
C GLU A 12 -6.58 -1.04 -6.60
N PRO A 13 -7.89 -0.90 -6.31
CA PRO A 13 -8.43 0.28 -5.64
C PRO A 13 -7.85 0.52 -4.25
N PHE A 14 -7.33 -0.55 -3.62
CA PHE A 14 -6.84 -0.53 -2.25
C PHE A 14 -5.33 -0.30 -2.17
N TYR A 15 -4.56 -0.76 -3.17
CA TYR A 15 -3.13 -0.50 -3.29
C TYR A 15 -2.86 0.84 -3.96
N LEU A 16 -3.50 1.09 -5.10
CA LEU A 16 -3.16 2.16 -6.03
C LEU A 16 -4.12 3.36 -5.99
N GLY A 17 -5.22 3.20 -5.27
CA GLY A 17 -6.31 4.17 -5.27
C GLY A 17 -7.30 3.89 -6.40
N ARG A 18 -8.44 4.60 -6.37
CA ARG A 18 -9.51 4.44 -7.36
C ARG A 18 -9.04 4.92 -8.72
N ASP A 19 -9.51 4.24 -9.77
CA ASP A 19 -9.27 4.59 -11.17
C ASP A 19 -7.78 4.66 -11.55
N SER A 20 -6.91 4.00 -10.78
CA SER A 20 -5.49 3.92 -11.11
C SER A 20 -5.27 2.99 -12.30
N ARG A 21 -4.35 3.39 -13.18
CA ARG A 21 -3.91 2.66 -14.37
C ARG A 21 -2.41 2.56 -14.32
N GLU A 22 -1.91 1.77 -13.37
CA GLU A 22 -0.49 1.65 -13.08
C GLU A 22 -0.05 0.19 -12.94
N GLN A 23 1.21 -0.03 -13.26
CA GLN A 23 1.94 -1.25 -12.95
C GLN A 23 2.88 -0.98 -11.78
N VAL A 24 3.22 -2.04 -11.03
CA VAL A 24 4.02 -1.95 -9.81
C VAL A 24 5.25 -2.83 -9.85
N SER A 25 6.29 -2.42 -9.14
CA SER A 25 7.44 -3.24 -8.82
C SER A 25 7.77 -3.06 -7.34
N TYR A 26 7.99 -4.15 -6.62
CA TYR A 26 8.36 -4.11 -5.20
C TYR A 26 9.87 -4.18 -5.06
N LEU A 27 10.46 -3.27 -4.29
CA LEU A 27 11.89 -3.23 -4.02
C LEU A 27 12.15 -3.67 -2.59
N ASP A 28 12.72 -4.86 -2.45
CA ASP A 28 13.17 -5.42 -1.17
C ASP A 28 14.69 -5.31 -1.06
N PHE A 29 15.16 -4.22 -0.46
CA PHE A 29 16.61 -3.99 -0.31
C PHE A 29 17.26 -4.93 0.72
N ASP A 30 16.48 -5.51 1.64
CA ASP A 30 16.98 -6.45 2.64
C ASP A 30 17.03 -7.89 2.08
N GLY A 31 16.00 -8.28 1.32
CA GLY A 31 15.93 -9.58 0.63
C GLY A 31 16.80 -9.67 -0.63
N GLY A 32 17.33 -8.55 -1.09
CA GLY A 32 18.22 -8.42 -2.23
C GLY A 32 17.52 -7.88 -3.46
N VAL A 33 18.13 -6.85 -4.07
CA VAL A 33 17.73 -6.30 -5.37
C VAL A 33 18.84 -6.49 -6.41
N PRO A 34 18.53 -6.46 -7.72
CA PRO A 34 19.57 -6.47 -8.74
C PRO A 34 20.58 -5.34 -8.55
N PRO A 35 21.89 -5.53 -8.82
CA PRO A 35 22.93 -4.53 -8.57
C PRO A 35 22.66 -3.15 -9.20
N ARG A 36 21.99 -3.11 -10.35
CA ARG A 36 21.56 -1.86 -11.01
C ARG A 36 20.59 -1.03 -10.15
N VAL A 37 19.73 -1.68 -9.35
CA VAL A 37 18.78 -1.02 -8.45
C VAL A 37 19.50 -0.60 -7.17
N GLN A 38 20.40 -1.45 -6.67
CA GLN A 38 21.26 -1.14 -5.52
C GLN A 38 22.10 0.13 -5.74
N ASN A 39 22.57 0.35 -6.96
CA ASN A 39 23.37 1.51 -7.33
C ASN A 39 22.53 2.69 -7.86
N SER A 40 21.20 2.63 -7.74
CA SER A 40 20.29 3.68 -8.21
C SER A 40 19.84 4.61 -7.08
N GLU A 41 19.20 5.73 -7.44
CA GLU A 41 18.62 6.65 -6.46
C GLU A 41 17.53 6.02 -5.57
N TYR A 42 16.95 4.89 -5.97
CA TYR A 42 15.90 4.25 -5.17
C TYR A 42 16.38 3.90 -3.76
N VAL A 43 17.63 3.46 -3.58
CA VAL A 43 18.18 3.18 -2.23
C VAL A 43 18.17 4.43 -1.37
N THR A 44 18.63 5.55 -1.92
CA THR A 44 18.63 6.85 -1.22
C THR A 44 17.20 7.29 -0.89
N ARG A 45 16.24 7.08 -1.81
CA ARG A 45 14.84 7.43 -1.56
C ARG A 45 14.18 6.53 -0.51
N ASP A 46 14.53 5.25 -0.46
CA ASP A 46 14.07 4.34 0.59
C ASP A 46 14.55 4.78 1.98
N GLY A 47 15.82 5.18 2.08
CA GLY A 47 16.38 5.75 3.31
C GLY A 47 15.65 7.01 3.79
N TYR A 48 15.13 7.84 2.87
CA TYR A 48 14.26 8.95 3.26
C TYR A 48 12.92 8.48 3.83
N PHE A 49 12.36 7.37 3.33
CA PHE A 49 11.13 6.80 3.87
C PHE A 49 11.35 6.24 5.28
N ASP A 50 12.51 5.61 5.55
CA ASP A 50 12.92 5.19 6.89
C ASP A 50 13.06 6.36 7.86
N HIS A 51 13.70 7.44 7.40
CA HIS A 51 13.86 8.63 8.21
C HIS A 51 12.52 9.27 8.57
N LEU A 52 11.63 9.42 7.58
CA LEU A 52 10.28 9.95 7.79
C LEU A 52 9.44 9.04 8.69
N PHE A 53 9.55 7.73 8.53
CA PHE A 53 8.91 6.78 9.44
C PHE A 53 9.38 6.99 10.88
N SER A 54 10.69 7.08 11.10
CA SER A 54 11.28 7.28 12.42
C SER A 54 10.89 8.61 13.06
N LEU A 55 10.73 9.66 12.25
CA LEU A 55 10.28 10.98 12.69
C LEU A 55 8.78 11.00 13.03
N LEU A 56 7.94 10.42 12.16
CA LEU A 56 6.49 10.53 12.27
C LEU A 56 5.88 9.53 13.25
N ALA A 57 6.46 8.35 13.41
CA ALA A 57 5.93 7.31 14.29
C ALA A 57 5.62 7.80 15.73
N PRO A 58 6.55 8.46 16.46
CA PRO A 58 6.26 8.95 17.80
C PRO A 58 5.18 10.04 17.81
N GLU A 59 5.18 10.93 16.82
CA GLU A 59 4.20 12.02 16.73
C GLU A 59 2.79 11.53 16.40
N LEU A 60 2.68 10.50 15.56
CA LEU A 60 1.40 9.84 15.25
C LEU A 60 0.81 9.17 16.50
N GLU A 61 1.65 8.53 17.32
CA GLU A 61 1.20 7.93 18.57
C GLU A 61 0.83 9.00 19.61
N HIS A 62 1.68 10.02 19.79
CA HIS A 62 1.44 11.07 20.77
C HIS A 62 0.23 11.95 20.45
N SER A 63 0.11 12.39 19.20
CA SER A 63 -0.91 13.37 18.79
C SER A 63 -2.24 12.73 18.38
N LEU A 64 -2.20 11.52 17.81
CA LEU A 64 -3.38 10.88 17.23
C LEU A 64 -3.70 9.51 17.85
N GLY A 65 -2.85 8.97 18.73
CA GLY A 65 -3.01 7.63 19.28
C GLY A 65 -2.76 6.51 18.26
N ILE A 66 -2.08 6.81 17.15
CA ILE A 66 -1.84 5.84 16.06
C ILE A 66 -0.43 5.24 16.22
N CYS A 67 -0.36 4.06 16.83
CA CYS A 67 0.90 3.32 17.00
C CYS A 67 1.31 2.57 15.73
N VAL A 68 2.21 3.15 14.93
CA VAL A 68 2.84 2.48 13.78
C VAL A 68 4.19 1.89 14.19
N VAL A 69 4.44 0.63 13.81
CA VAL A 69 5.61 -0.15 14.28
C VAL A 69 6.55 -0.56 13.16
N THR A 70 6.04 -0.65 11.93
CA THR A 70 6.82 -1.07 10.76
C THR A 70 6.31 -0.32 9.53
N ARG A 71 7.10 -0.30 8.46
CA ARG A 71 6.63 0.07 7.12
C ARG A 71 6.66 -1.11 6.16
N THR A 72 5.99 -0.97 5.03
CA THR A 72 6.19 -1.89 3.90
C THR A 72 7.48 -1.57 3.17
N ASN A 73 7.97 -2.55 2.41
CA ASN A 73 8.95 -2.32 1.36
C ASN A 73 8.44 -1.26 0.38
N MET A 74 9.38 -0.59 -0.29
CA MET A 74 9.02 0.44 -1.26
C MET A 74 8.38 -0.19 -2.50
N MET A 75 7.22 0.33 -2.86
CA MET A 75 6.53 0.05 -4.11
C MET A 75 6.84 1.16 -5.12
N VAL A 76 7.34 0.79 -6.28
CA VAL A 76 7.49 1.67 -7.44
C VAL A 76 6.26 1.50 -8.31
N ARG A 77 5.48 2.56 -8.48
CA ARG A 77 4.33 2.65 -9.38
C ARG A 77 4.74 3.35 -10.66
N GLN A 78 4.26 2.86 -11.79
CA GLN A 78 4.43 3.50 -13.07
C GLN A 78 3.12 3.51 -13.84
N THR A 79 2.66 4.69 -14.26
CA THR A 79 1.48 4.79 -15.12
C THR A 79 1.79 4.27 -16.52
N PHE A 80 0.80 3.66 -17.16
CA PHE A 80 0.91 3.27 -18.57
C PHE A 80 1.07 4.51 -19.46
N LYS A 81 1.81 4.38 -20.57
CA LYS A 81 1.96 5.46 -21.57
C LYS A 81 0.68 5.67 -22.36
N SER A 82 -0.08 4.61 -22.59
CA SER A 82 -1.32 4.63 -23.36
C SER A 82 -2.29 3.53 -22.92
N THR A 83 -3.55 3.66 -23.33
CA THR A 83 -4.57 2.61 -23.14
C THR A 83 -4.21 1.31 -23.86
N ASP A 84 -3.50 1.38 -24.99
CA ASP A 84 -3.08 0.19 -25.73
C ASP A 84 -2.04 -0.60 -24.94
N GLU A 85 -1.07 0.07 -24.31
CA GLU A 85 -0.08 -0.57 -23.44
C GLU A 85 -0.75 -1.26 -22.25
N GLU A 86 -1.75 -0.62 -21.63
CA GLU A 86 -2.53 -1.25 -20.58
C GLU A 86 -3.29 -2.48 -21.08
N THR A 87 -3.90 -2.41 -22.27
CA THR A 87 -4.70 -3.53 -22.82
C THR A 87 -3.81 -4.72 -23.16
N VAL A 88 -2.58 -4.47 -23.63
CA VAL A 88 -1.57 -5.49 -23.90
C VAL A 88 -0.98 -6.07 -22.61
N SER A 89 -0.96 -5.30 -21.53
CA SER A 89 -0.61 -5.83 -20.21
C SER A 89 -1.66 -6.86 -19.80
N VAL A 90 -1.32 -8.14 -19.99
CA VAL A 90 -2.22 -9.26 -19.72
C VAL A 90 -2.69 -9.15 -18.28
N GLY A 91 -4.01 -9.09 -18.09
CA GLY A 91 -4.62 -9.07 -16.76
C GLY A 91 -4.06 -10.22 -15.94
N ARG A 92 -3.52 -9.91 -14.75
CA ARG A 92 -2.98 -10.92 -13.85
C ARG A 92 -4.11 -11.90 -13.47
N PRO A 93 -3.83 -13.21 -13.37
CA PRO A 93 -4.83 -14.17 -12.88
C PRO A 93 -5.35 -13.77 -11.50
N SER A 94 -6.50 -14.33 -11.12
CA SER A 94 -7.08 -14.16 -9.79
C SER A 94 -6.03 -14.41 -8.70
N PRO A 95 -6.06 -13.63 -7.61
CA PRO A 95 -5.08 -13.74 -6.55
C PRO A 95 -5.12 -15.13 -5.91
N THR A 96 -3.96 -15.65 -5.56
CA THR A 96 -3.84 -16.87 -4.77
C THR A 96 -4.36 -16.64 -3.35
N ASN A 97 -4.62 -17.73 -2.61
CA ASN A 97 -5.03 -17.64 -1.19
C ASN A 97 -3.98 -16.89 -0.35
N THR A 98 -2.69 -17.20 -0.55
CA THR A 98 -1.58 -16.55 0.15
C THR A 98 -1.52 -15.04 -0.11
N GLU A 99 -1.78 -14.63 -1.35
CA GLU A 99 -1.83 -13.20 -1.71
C GLU A 99 -3.04 -12.51 -1.09
N THR A 100 -4.19 -13.19 -1.08
CA THR A 100 -5.41 -12.69 -0.46
C THR A 100 -5.22 -12.49 1.04
N GLU A 101 -4.60 -13.44 1.73
CA GLU A 101 -4.28 -13.32 3.16
C GLU A 101 -3.31 -12.18 3.44
N SER A 102 -2.26 -12.05 2.61
CA SER A 102 -1.28 -10.97 2.72
C SER A 102 -1.92 -9.61 2.48
N PHE A 103 -2.79 -9.51 1.48
CA PHE A 103 -3.59 -8.32 1.18
C PHE A 103 -4.49 -7.94 2.36
N VAL A 104 -5.27 -8.88 2.89
CA VAL A 104 -6.15 -8.63 4.04
C VAL A 104 -5.35 -8.19 5.26
N SER A 105 -4.20 -8.82 5.51
CA SER A 105 -3.27 -8.44 6.59
C SER A 105 -2.77 -7.00 6.43
N LEU A 106 -2.33 -6.61 5.23
CA LEU A 106 -1.91 -5.26 4.93
C LEU A 106 -3.05 -4.25 5.12
N MET A 107 -4.25 -4.54 4.59
CA MET A 107 -5.39 -3.63 4.67
C MET A 107 -5.86 -3.37 6.10
N LYS A 108 -5.80 -4.39 6.96
CA LYS A 108 -6.12 -4.24 8.39
C LYS A 108 -5.10 -3.40 9.15
N ARG A 109 -3.84 -3.40 8.72
CA ARG A 109 -2.71 -2.80 9.44
C ARG A 109 -2.29 -1.42 8.96
N LYS A 110 -2.48 -1.09 7.67
CA LYS A 110 -2.06 0.20 7.12
C LYS A 110 -2.80 1.36 7.82
N ARG A 111 -2.05 2.41 8.18
CA ARG A 111 -2.59 3.64 8.78
C ARG A 111 -2.18 4.89 8.05
N VAL A 112 -0.96 4.91 7.52
CA VAL A 112 -0.42 6.04 6.78
C VAL A 112 -0.02 5.56 5.40
N CYS A 113 -0.35 6.34 4.37
CA CYS A 113 0.16 6.17 3.03
C CYS A 113 1.11 7.32 2.73
N LEU A 114 2.30 6.97 2.24
CA LEU A 114 3.29 7.93 1.78
C LEU A 114 3.44 7.73 0.27
N LEU A 115 3.26 8.82 -0.48
CA LEU A 115 3.45 8.89 -1.93
C LEU A 115 4.55 9.90 -2.23
N HIS A 116 5.49 9.56 -3.10
CA HIS A 116 6.52 10.47 -3.57
C HIS A 116 6.61 10.42 -5.10
N PHE A 117 6.15 11.50 -5.73
CA PHE A 117 6.04 11.62 -7.17
C PHE A 117 7.40 11.98 -7.76
N LEU A 118 8.02 11.08 -8.53
CA LEU A 118 9.32 11.33 -9.15
C LEU A 118 9.20 12.07 -10.48
N GLY A 119 8.05 11.95 -11.15
CA GLY A 119 7.82 12.53 -12.48
C GLY A 119 8.11 11.54 -13.62
N PRO A 120 8.31 12.04 -14.86
CA PRO A 120 8.56 13.44 -15.21
C PRO A 120 7.30 14.30 -15.30
N LEU A 121 6.12 13.70 -15.39
CA LEU A 121 4.86 14.42 -15.58
C LEU A 121 4.22 14.80 -14.24
N THR A 122 3.42 15.87 -14.27
CA THR A 122 2.55 16.24 -13.16
C THR A 122 1.19 15.57 -13.35
N GLY A 123 0.78 14.78 -12.36
CA GLY A 123 -0.57 14.21 -12.31
C GLY A 123 -1.48 14.98 -11.35
N VAL A 124 -2.68 14.46 -11.15
CA VAL A 124 -3.63 14.95 -10.14
C VAL A 124 -3.86 13.84 -9.13
N LEU A 125 -3.50 14.12 -7.87
CA LEU A 125 -3.84 13.29 -6.73
C LEU A 125 -5.12 13.84 -6.11
N THR A 126 -6.16 13.02 -6.08
CA THR A 126 -7.46 13.36 -5.51
C THR A 126 -7.63 12.62 -4.19
N LEU A 127 -7.68 13.33 -3.07
CA LEU A 127 -7.99 12.78 -1.76
C LEU A 127 -9.50 12.93 -1.51
N ILE A 128 -10.16 11.80 -1.24
CA ILE A 128 -11.60 11.69 -1.07
C ILE A 128 -11.88 11.38 0.41
N PRO A 129 -12.31 12.36 1.22
CA PRO A 129 -12.57 12.16 2.64
C PRO A 129 -13.67 11.11 2.87
N LYS A 130 -13.47 10.22 3.84
CA LYS A 130 -14.47 9.18 4.18
C LYS A 130 -15.64 9.71 5.01
N ASN A 131 -15.48 10.88 5.62
CA ASN A 131 -16.53 11.55 6.39
C ASN A 131 -17.50 12.36 5.51
N GLY A 132 -17.36 12.31 4.18
CA GLY A 132 -18.19 13.07 3.24
C GLY A 132 -17.82 14.55 3.09
N ALA A 133 -16.67 14.98 3.65
CA ALA A 133 -16.15 16.31 3.40
C ALA A 133 -15.75 16.51 1.93
N ALA A 134 -15.48 17.77 1.55
CA ALA A 134 -15.11 18.12 0.18
C ALA A 134 -13.83 17.40 -0.28
N VAL A 135 -13.86 16.95 -1.53
CA VAL A 135 -12.71 16.33 -2.20
C VAL A 135 -11.57 17.35 -2.32
N ILE A 136 -10.34 16.87 -2.11
CA ILE A 136 -9.12 17.69 -2.17
C ILE A 136 -8.31 17.25 -3.39
N GLU A 137 -8.05 18.17 -4.31
CA GLU A 137 -7.20 17.93 -5.46
C GLU A 137 -5.82 18.55 -5.26
N ILE A 138 -4.79 17.75 -5.50
CA ILE A 138 -3.39 18.13 -5.31
C ILE A 138 -2.65 17.90 -6.62
N ALA A 139 -2.01 18.95 -7.12
CA ALA A 139 -1.11 18.83 -8.27
C ALA A 139 0.14 18.02 -7.85
N ALA A 140 0.22 16.78 -8.31
CA ALA A 140 1.29 15.85 -8.00
C ALA A 140 2.53 16.12 -8.86
N ARG A 141 3.22 17.23 -8.57
CA ARG A 141 4.42 17.66 -9.31
C ARG A 141 5.60 16.73 -9.02
N PRO A 142 6.55 16.58 -9.95
CA PRO A 142 7.81 15.89 -9.68
C PRO A 142 8.48 16.43 -8.41
N GLN A 143 9.08 15.52 -7.63
CA GLN A 143 9.68 15.75 -6.31
C GLN A 143 8.69 16.20 -5.22
N THR A 144 7.39 15.97 -5.40
CA THR A 144 6.39 16.22 -4.35
C THR A 144 6.15 14.96 -3.55
N MET A 145 6.16 15.07 -2.22
CA MET A 145 5.78 13.99 -1.32
C MET A 145 4.47 14.34 -0.61
N ILE A 146 3.55 13.38 -0.58
CA ILE A 146 2.25 13.50 0.08
C ILE A 146 2.12 12.37 1.09
N ILE A 147 1.73 12.74 2.31
CA ILE A 147 1.52 11.82 3.42
C ILE A 147 0.10 12.04 3.94
N PHE A 148 -0.66 10.97 4.10
CA PHE A 148 -2.04 11.06 4.60
C PHE A 148 -2.46 9.80 5.35
N LEU A 149 -3.48 9.95 6.20
CA LEU A 149 -4.08 8.86 6.95
C LEU A 149 -5.03 8.06 6.07
N THR A 150 -4.78 6.76 5.94
CA THR A 150 -5.59 5.84 5.11
C THR A 150 -6.98 5.60 5.68
N GLU A 151 -7.20 5.89 6.96
CA GLU A 151 -8.51 5.82 7.60
C GLU A 151 -9.39 7.01 7.22
N MET A 152 -8.81 8.20 7.04
CA MET A 152 -9.54 9.44 6.75
C MET A 152 -9.85 9.62 5.26
N PHE A 153 -9.02 9.05 4.38
CA PHE A 153 -9.13 9.29 2.93
C PHE A 153 -9.13 7.99 2.13
N HIS A 154 -9.97 7.94 1.11
CA HIS A 154 -9.64 7.23 -0.13
C HIS A 154 -8.84 8.16 -1.02
N TYR A 155 -8.15 7.62 -2.02
CA TYR A 155 -7.46 8.46 -2.99
C TYR A 155 -7.60 7.90 -4.40
N SER A 156 -7.41 8.76 -5.39
CA SER A 156 -7.26 8.45 -6.80
C SER A 156 -6.06 9.22 -7.33
N PHE A 157 -5.31 8.64 -8.27
CA PHE A 157 -4.22 9.32 -8.93
C PHE A 157 -4.33 9.10 -10.43
N THR A 158 -4.32 10.20 -11.19
CA THR A 158 -4.37 10.16 -12.65
C THR A 158 -3.26 11.02 -13.24
N CYS A 159 -2.71 10.56 -14.36
CA CYS A 159 -1.67 11.26 -15.11
C CYS A 159 -1.87 10.99 -16.60
N PRO A 160 -1.78 12.02 -17.48
CA PRO A 160 -2.03 11.86 -18.92
C PRO A 160 -0.98 11.03 -19.67
N GLY A 161 0.11 10.63 -19.00
CA GLY A 161 1.15 9.79 -19.59
C GLY A 161 1.97 9.09 -18.51
N GLN A 162 3.07 8.49 -18.94
CA GLN A 162 3.94 7.74 -18.04
C GLN A 162 4.66 8.64 -17.04
N THR A 163 4.48 8.32 -15.77
CA THR A 163 5.14 8.94 -14.62
C THR A 163 5.42 7.88 -13.58
N THR A 164 6.42 8.13 -12.73
CA THR A 164 6.84 7.21 -11.67
C THR A 164 6.50 7.79 -10.30
N THR A 165 5.88 6.98 -9.45
CA THR A 165 5.54 7.32 -8.08
C THR A 165 6.11 6.26 -7.14
N LEU A 166 6.76 6.67 -6.07
CA LEU A 166 7.18 5.79 -4.99
C LEU A 166 6.11 5.75 -3.91
N GLN A 167 5.91 4.60 -3.30
CA GLN A 167 4.90 4.40 -2.29
C GLN A 167 5.36 3.47 -1.17
N ALA A 168 4.97 3.80 0.06
CA ALA A 168 5.05 2.90 1.19
C ALA A 168 3.88 3.13 2.15
N TRP A 169 3.58 2.12 2.98
CA TRP A 169 2.62 2.26 4.07
C TRP A 169 3.28 2.09 5.41
N PHE A 170 2.83 2.87 6.39
CA PHE A 170 3.15 2.61 7.79
C PHE A 170 2.05 1.75 8.40
N LEU A 171 2.48 0.73 9.14
CA LEU A 171 1.66 -0.37 9.60
C LEU A 171 1.59 -0.38 11.12
N CYS A 172 0.40 -0.55 11.66
CA CYS A 172 0.21 -0.92 13.06
C CYS A 172 0.67 -2.34 13.35
N ARG A 173 0.86 -2.63 14.64
CA ARG A 173 1.06 -3.98 15.15
C ARG A 173 -0.13 -4.85 14.76
N GLN A 174 0.14 -6.09 14.35
CA GLN A 174 -0.92 -7.08 14.15
C GLN A 174 -1.59 -7.35 15.50
N GLY A 175 -2.91 -7.26 15.56
CA GLY A 175 -3.67 -7.62 16.75
C GLY A 175 -3.35 -9.05 17.15
N ARG A 176 -2.74 -9.24 18.32
CA ARG A 176 -2.56 -10.57 18.91
C ARG A 176 -3.80 -10.86 19.72
N TYR A 177 -4.69 -11.67 19.17
CA TYR A 177 -5.80 -12.22 19.91
C TYR A 177 -5.30 -13.45 20.68
N GLN A 178 -5.34 -13.38 22.01
CA GLN A 178 -5.23 -14.58 22.83
C GLN A 178 -6.66 -15.06 23.08
N LEU A 179 -6.96 -16.28 22.61
CA LEU A 179 -8.19 -16.94 23.02
C LEU A 179 -8.03 -17.24 24.51
N GLY A 180 -8.87 -16.61 25.34
CA GLY A 180 -8.92 -16.94 26.76
C GLY A 180 -9.40 -18.39 26.98
N ASP A 181 -9.38 -18.84 28.24
CA ASP A 181 -9.92 -20.16 28.58
C ASP A 181 -11.36 -20.29 28.08
N VAL A 182 -11.55 -21.23 27.15
CA VAL A 182 -12.87 -21.60 26.66
C VAL A 182 -13.54 -22.46 27.74
N GLY A 183 -14.16 -21.78 28.70
CA GLY A 183 -15.01 -22.41 29.70
C GLY A 183 -16.33 -22.86 29.08
N GLY A 184 -16.42 -24.13 28.69
CA GLY A 184 -17.65 -24.78 28.24
C GLY A 184 -17.72 -26.21 28.77
N ASN A 185 -18.91 -26.65 29.18
CA ASN A 185 -19.10 -28.02 29.64
C ASN A 185 -19.01 -28.98 28.43
N MET A 186 -17.85 -29.62 28.25
CA MET A 186 -17.60 -30.55 27.13
C MET A 186 -18.48 -31.81 27.18
N GLU A 187 -19.21 -32.04 28.27
CA GLU A 187 -20.14 -33.17 28.42
C GLU A 187 -21.27 -33.18 27.36
N VAL A 188 -21.66 -32.01 26.83
CA VAL A 188 -22.76 -31.91 25.85
C VAL A 188 -22.32 -32.30 24.43
N LEU A 189 -21.01 -32.34 24.13
CA LEU A 189 -20.50 -32.72 22.81
C LEU A 189 -20.32 -34.24 22.64
N GLY A 190 -20.42 -35.03 23.71
CA GLY A 190 -20.33 -36.50 23.67
C GLY A 190 -21.64 -37.22 23.35
N THR A 191 -22.78 -36.53 23.37
CA THR A 191 -24.11 -37.17 23.26
C THR A 191 -24.61 -37.40 21.82
N PHE A 192 -23.84 -37.05 20.78
CA PHE A 192 -24.26 -37.20 19.38
C PHE A 192 -23.63 -38.39 18.61
N THR A 193 -22.78 -39.20 19.22
CA THR A 193 -22.33 -40.47 18.63
C THR A 193 -23.13 -41.64 19.20
N GLY A 194 -24.36 -41.80 18.71
CA GLY A 194 -25.25 -42.87 19.16
C GLY A 194 -26.58 -42.90 18.42
N ALA A 195 -26.54 -43.13 17.11
CA ALA A 195 -27.66 -43.67 16.33
C ALA A 195 -27.10 -44.44 15.12
#